data_AF-A0A1G4WXS6-F1
#
_entry.id   AF-A0A1G4WXS6-F1
#
_cell.length_a   1.000
_cell.length_b   1.000
_cell.length_c   1.000
_cell.angle_alpha   90.00
_cell.angle_beta   90.00
_cell.angle_gamma   90.00
#
_symmetry.space_group_name_H-M   'P 1'
#
loop_
_entity.id
_entity.type
_entity.pdbx_description
1 polymer ?
#
loop_
_entity_poly.entity_id
_entity_poly.type
_entity_poly.pdbx_seq_one_letter_code
_entity_poly.pdbx_strand_id
1 'polypeptide(L)'
;MHTAQLKPTDFAAEADGRPVDFSEIFRDWHQYDRFGIVVHDALGPIGASLLVQAAITSFFTFDTGRRSKRPQYPEVYLFHVGRGRGECMMLDFVPSRKEVVVDADPTDLVEAINDRAITRLAVPQGEPRHLDLPHQYGWSERQSAEDRISSAYVYSPTGRVRGPDLILRATSTRTEDNCDQTVNVESLLVDIENKTDEELTALAATLPPYSGFPHVRPYCLTDHLVTVATSRARLSEVPDDVRAAIWEGRTALRDNGLAVESYRRIAPIEALNLLMPPT
;
A
#
# COMPACT_ATOMS: atom_id res chain seq x y z
N MET A 1 -2.79 -4.91 13.07
CA MET A 1 -1.39 -5.04 13.56
C MET A 1 -0.60 -3.84 13.02
N HIS A 2 0.52 -3.37 13.58
CA HIS A 2 1.35 -2.43 12.81
C HIS A 2 2.21 -3.21 11.81
N THR A 3 2.24 -2.83 10.52
CA THR A 3 3.15 -3.49 9.54
C THR A 3 4.62 -3.35 9.98
N ALA A 4 4.91 -2.37 10.83
CA ALA A 4 6.18 -2.18 11.50
C ALA A 4 6.63 -3.35 12.42
N GLN A 5 5.86 -4.44 12.51
CA GLN A 5 6.28 -5.64 13.22
C GLN A 5 6.65 -6.81 12.29
N LEU A 6 6.48 -6.63 10.98
CA LEU A 6 6.88 -7.62 9.96
C LEU A 6 8.39 -7.57 9.74
N LYS A 7 8.96 -8.73 9.39
CA LYS A 7 10.37 -8.97 9.13
C LYS A 7 10.53 -9.60 7.75
N PRO A 8 11.72 -9.50 7.12
CA PRO A 8 11.98 -10.18 5.85
C PRO A 8 11.67 -11.69 5.90
N THR A 9 11.86 -12.34 7.06
CA THR A 9 11.56 -13.76 7.27
C THR A 9 10.07 -14.12 7.27
N ASP A 10 9.17 -13.13 7.36
CA ASP A 10 7.71 -13.33 7.21
C ASP A 10 7.30 -13.49 5.73
N PHE A 11 8.27 -13.44 4.81
CA PHE A 11 8.08 -13.56 3.37
C PHE A 11 9.07 -14.57 2.77
N ALA A 12 8.64 -15.22 1.69
CA ALA A 12 9.51 -15.91 0.75
C ALA A 12 9.25 -15.36 -0.66
N ALA A 13 10.32 -15.14 -1.43
CA ALA A 13 10.23 -14.58 -2.75
C ALA A 13 10.92 -15.47 -3.79
N GLU A 14 10.33 -15.52 -4.97
CA GLU A 14 10.86 -16.21 -6.13
C GLU A 14 10.80 -15.26 -7.32
N ALA A 15 11.90 -15.10 -8.05
CA ALA A 15 11.90 -14.39 -9.31
C ALA A 15 12.53 -15.27 -10.39
N ASP A 16 11.94 -15.31 -11.59
CA ASP A 16 12.42 -16.15 -12.70
C ASP A 16 12.64 -17.63 -12.32
N GLY A 17 11.78 -18.19 -11.45
CA GLY A 17 11.89 -19.58 -11.01
C GLY A 17 12.94 -19.85 -9.93
N ARG A 18 13.63 -18.82 -9.42
CA ARG A 18 14.66 -18.96 -8.37
C ARG A 18 14.31 -18.19 -7.10
N PRO A 19 14.66 -18.71 -5.91
CA PRO A 19 14.53 -17.95 -4.67
C PRO A 19 15.34 -16.65 -4.72
N VAL A 20 14.77 -15.56 -4.23
CA VAL A 20 15.41 -14.25 -4.14
C VAL A 20 15.13 -13.60 -2.79
N ASP A 21 15.93 -12.60 -2.43
CA ASP A 21 15.68 -11.74 -1.27
C ASP A 21 15.12 -10.37 -1.66
N PHE A 22 14.88 -9.51 -0.67
CA PHE A 22 14.32 -8.18 -0.90
C PHE A 22 15.26 -7.24 -1.65
N SER A 23 16.58 -7.46 -1.61
CA SER A 23 17.55 -6.66 -2.38
C SER A 23 17.45 -6.94 -3.88
N GLU A 24 16.93 -8.11 -4.26
CA GLU A 24 16.67 -8.43 -5.67
C GLU A 24 15.29 -7.96 -6.15
N ILE A 25 14.31 -7.88 -5.24
CA ILE A 25 13.01 -7.25 -5.53
C ILE A 25 13.24 -5.75 -5.67
N PHE A 26 13.67 -5.10 -4.59
CA PHE A 26 13.91 -3.67 -4.50
C PHE A 26 15.40 -3.37 -4.61
N ARG A 27 15.95 -3.52 -5.82
CA ARG A 27 17.37 -3.27 -6.08
C ARG A 27 17.80 -1.90 -5.56
N ASP A 28 18.96 -1.88 -4.90
CA ASP A 28 19.62 -0.68 -4.37
C ASP A 28 18.71 0.17 -3.46
N TRP A 29 17.84 -0.47 -2.68
CA TRP A 29 16.95 0.25 -1.75
C TRP A 29 17.74 1.12 -0.76
N HIS A 30 17.33 2.38 -0.61
CA HIS A 30 17.99 3.37 0.25
C HIS A 30 17.01 4.23 1.06
N GLN A 31 17.55 5.08 1.94
CA GLN A 31 16.76 5.87 2.90
C GLN A 31 15.69 6.79 2.30
N TYR A 32 15.85 7.20 1.04
CA TYR A 32 14.92 8.13 0.36
C TYR A 32 13.99 7.41 -0.60
N ASP A 33 14.02 6.07 -0.65
CA ASP A 33 13.11 5.33 -1.50
C ASP A 33 11.66 5.45 -1.02
N ARG A 34 10.78 5.54 -2.01
CA ARG A 34 9.35 5.76 -1.83
C ARG A 34 8.59 4.82 -2.76
N PHE A 35 7.67 4.06 -2.18
CA PHE A 35 6.87 3.10 -2.92
C PHE A 35 5.50 3.70 -3.24
N GLY A 36 5.16 3.79 -4.51
CA GLY A 36 3.85 4.24 -4.98
C GLY A 36 3.04 3.07 -5.52
N ILE A 37 1.73 3.08 -5.30
CA ILE A 37 0.80 2.15 -5.91
C ILE A 37 -0.37 2.90 -6.54
N VAL A 38 -0.61 2.66 -7.83
CA VAL A 38 -1.74 3.23 -8.59
C VAL A 38 -2.95 2.32 -8.43
N VAL A 39 -4.15 2.89 -8.27
CA VAL A 39 -5.38 2.14 -7.99
C VAL A 39 -6.49 2.50 -8.96
N HIS A 40 -6.96 1.49 -9.70
CA HIS A 40 -8.12 1.59 -10.59
C HIS A 40 -9.38 0.97 -9.98
N ASP A 41 -9.22 -0.07 -9.16
CA ASP A 41 -10.32 -0.87 -8.61
C ASP A 41 -10.49 -0.68 -7.09
N ALA A 42 -11.69 -0.98 -6.61
CA ALA A 42 -12.01 -0.94 -5.19
C ALA A 42 -11.06 -1.84 -4.37
N LEU A 43 -10.44 -1.29 -3.33
CA LEU A 43 -9.40 -1.91 -2.50
C LEU A 43 -8.34 -2.66 -3.32
N GLY A 44 -8.01 -2.18 -4.53
CA GLY A 44 -6.99 -2.78 -5.39
C GLY A 44 -5.68 -3.18 -4.68
N PRO A 45 -5.14 -2.38 -3.74
CA PRO A 45 -3.93 -2.74 -2.99
C PRO A 45 -3.98 -4.06 -2.23
N ILE A 46 -5.16 -4.62 -1.95
CA ILE A 46 -5.29 -5.94 -1.30
C ILE A 46 -4.67 -7.04 -2.16
N GLY A 47 -4.71 -6.91 -3.49
CA GLY A 47 -4.02 -7.83 -4.39
C GLY A 47 -2.51 -7.60 -4.51
N ALA A 48 -1.98 -6.54 -3.90
CA ALA A 48 -0.56 -6.22 -3.87
C ALA A 48 -0.02 -6.12 -2.43
N SER A 49 -0.72 -6.70 -1.45
CA SER A 49 -0.45 -6.41 -0.06
C SER A 49 0.90 -6.96 0.40
N LEU A 50 1.36 -8.10 -0.12
CA LEU A 50 2.69 -8.62 0.19
C LEU A 50 3.79 -7.73 -0.41
N LEU A 51 3.60 -7.15 -1.60
CA LEU A 51 4.57 -6.23 -2.19
C LEU A 51 4.62 -4.91 -1.41
N VAL A 52 3.46 -4.36 -1.01
CA VAL A 52 3.38 -3.18 -0.14
C VAL A 52 4.09 -3.45 1.18
N GLN A 53 3.76 -4.55 1.86
CA GLN A 53 4.38 -4.91 3.14
C GLN A 53 5.87 -5.25 3.02
N ALA A 54 6.31 -5.81 1.89
CA ALA A 54 7.72 -6.00 1.59
C ALA A 54 8.45 -4.66 1.44
N ALA A 55 7.88 -3.68 0.74
CA ALA A 55 8.44 -2.33 0.65
C ALA A 55 8.53 -1.64 2.02
N ILE A 56 7.49 -1.77 2.85
CA ILE A 56 7.49 -1.26 4.22
C ILE A 56 8.58 -1.94 5.07
N THR A 57 8.71 -3.26 4.93
CA THR A 57 9.74 -4.03 5.63
C THR A 57 11.14 -3.63 5.19
N SER A 58 11.36 -3.33 3.90
CA SER A 58 12.62 -2.75 3.39
C SER A 58 12.90 -1.37 3.99
N PHE A 59 11.88 -0.51 4.07
CA PHE A 59 12.00 0.81 4.71
C PHE A 59 12.51 0.73 6.15
N PHE A 60 11.98 -0.19 6.96
CA PHE A 60 12.38 -0.33 8.35
C PHE A 60 13.65 -1.17 8.55
N THR A 61 13.95 -2.11 7.64
CA THR A 61 15.19 -2.88 7.69
C THR A 61 16.40 -2.01 7.36
N PHE A 62 16.25 -1.04 6.44
CA PHE A 62 17.30 -0.09 6.08
C PHE A 62 17.80 0.73 7.30
N ASP A 63 16.87 1.26 8.10
CA ASP A 63 17.18 1.95 9.35
C ASP A 63 16.27 1.45 10.46
N THR A 64 16.79 0.51 11.26
CA THR A 64 16.06 -0.09 12.39
C THR A 64 15.69 0.92 13.47
N GLY A 65 16.35 2.09 13.51
CA GLY A 65 16.01 3.22 14.38
C GLY A 65 14.63 3.82 14.06
N ARG A 66 14.09 3.59 12.86
CA ARG A 66 12.73 4.00 12.46
C ARG A 66 11.63 3.29 13.23
N ARG A 67 11.93 2.16 13.88
CA ARG A 67 10.99 1.46 14.77
C ARG A 67 11.03 1.96 16.21
N SER A 68 12.21 2.38 16.69
CA SER A 68 12.49 2.42 18.13
C SER A 68 13.31 3.61 18.61
N LYS A 69 13.76 4.53 17.75
CA LYS A 69 14.54 5.71 18.16
C LYS A 69 13.95 6.99 17.60
N ARG A 70 13.52 6.94 16.34
CA ARG A 70 12.87 8.02 15.61
C ARG A 70 11.69 7.44 14.84
N PRO A 71 10.59 7.13 15.53
CA PRO A 71 9.48 6.44 14.91
C PRO A 71 8.98 7.19 13.68
N GLN A 72 8.85 6.46 12.58
CA GLN A 72 8.44 7.00 11.27
C GLN A 72 7.45 6.07 10.63
N TYR A 73 6.43 6.64 9.99
CA TYR A 73 5.61 5.88 9.06
C TYR A 73 6.39 5.63 7.76
N PRO A 74 6.21 4.46 7.14
CA PRO A 74 6.90 4.13 5.89
C PRO A 74 6.51 5.08 4.77
N GLU A 75 7.44 5.33 3.85
CA GLU A 75 7.21 6.18 2.67
C GLU A 75 6.50 5.39 1.56
N VAL A 76 5.27 4.96 1.85
CA VAL A 76 4.35 4.30 0.90
C VAL A 76 3.19 5.23 0.55
N TYR A 77 2.80 5.24 -0.72
CA TYR A 77 1.84 6.20 -1.28
C TYR A 77 0.82 5.48 -2.17
N LEU A 78 -0.44 5.92 -2.08
CA LEU A 78 -1.56 5.36 -2.80
C LEU A 78 -2.14 6.41 -3.73
N PHE A 79 -2.33 6.07 -5.01
CA PHE A 79 -2.84 6.97 -6.03
C PHE A 79 -4.13 6.42 -6.62
N HIS A 80 -5.27 6.91 -6.12
CA HIS A 80 -6.58 6.56 -6.63
C HIS A 80 -6.91 7.38 -7.88
N VAL A 81 -7.29 6.69 -8.96
CA VAL A 81 -7.62 7.34 -10.23
C VAL A 81 -9.13 7.57 -10.35
N GLY A 82 -9.51 8.83 -10.53
CA GLY A 82 -10.86 9.33 -10.76
C GLY A 82 -11.74 9.48 -9.52
N ARG A 83 -11.54 8.66 -8.48
CA ARG A 83 -12.24 8.75 -7.18
C ARG A 83 -11.56 7.90 -6.11
N GLY A 84 -11.85 8.15 -4.84
CA GLY A 84 -11.48 7.25 -3.74
C GLY A 84 -11.96 5.82 -3.98
N ARG A 85 -11.07 4.84 -3.79
CA ARG A 85 -11.33 3.41 -4.03
C ARG A 85 -11.28 2.58 -2.74
N GLY A 86 -11.57 3.21 -1.60
CA GLY A 86 -11.49 2.63 -0.28
C GLY A 86 -10.20 3.01 0.44
N GLU A 87 -10.33 3.23 1.75
CA GLU A 87 -9.21 3.54 2.64
C GLU A 87 -8.32 2.32 2.89
N CYS A 88 -7.00 2.56 2.91
CA CYS A 88 -6.00 1.52 3.13
C CYS A 88 -5.07 1.85 4.31
N MET A 89 -5.49 2.70 5.24
CA MET A 89 -4.71 3.06 6.44
C MET A 89 -4.18 1.84 7.21
N MET A 90 -4.93 0.74 7.28
CA MET A 90 -4.49 -0.46 8.00
C MET A 90 -3.28 -1.14 7.33
N LEU A 91 -2.98 -0.82 6.06
CA LEU A 91 -1.75 -1.17 5.35
C LEU A 91 -0.64 -0.11 5.50
N ASP A 92 -0.75 0.80 6.47
CA ASP A 92 0.19 1.89 6.77
C ASP A 92 0.30 3.00 5.70
N PHE A 93 -0.75 3.20 4.88
CA PHE A 93 -0.90 4.40 4.05
C PHE A 93 -1.32 5.62 4.88
N VAL A 94 -0.42 6.06 5.76
CA VAL A 94 -0.66 7.16 6.70
C VAL A 94 0.52 8.14 6.78
N PRO A 95 0.27 9.43 7.06
CA PRO A 95 -1.04 10.05 7.27
C PRO A 95 -1.81 10.27 5.96
N SER A 96 -3.06 10.77 6.05
CA SER A 96 -4.00 10.91 4.93
C SER A 96 -3.43 11.48 3.63
N ARG A 97 -2.45 12.41 3.70
CA ARG A 97 -1.75 12.95 2.51
C ARG A 97 -1.03 11.89 1.64
N LYS A 98 -0.85 10.67 2.16
CA LYS A 98 -0.25 9.54 1.43
C LYS A 98 -1.28 8.74 0.63
N GLU A 99 -2.57 8.93 0.89
CA GLU A 99 -3.65 8.48 0.01
C GLU A 99 -4.12 9.66 -0.83
N VAL A 100 -3.86 9.59 -2.13
CA VAL A 100 -4.03 10.67 -3.10
C VAL A 100 -5.15 10.27 -4.03
N VAL A 101 -6.15 11.14 -4.18
CA VAL A 101 -7.17 10.99 -5.22
C VAL A 101 -6.84 12.03 -6.29
N VAL A 102 -6.66 11.57 -7.52
CA VAL A 102 -6.46 12.41 -8.70
C VAL A 102 -7.62 12.21 -9.67
N ASP A 103 -7.85 13.16 -10.57
CA ASP A 103 -8.82 12.97 -11.64
C ASP A 103 -8.37 11.82 -12.57
N ALA A 104 -9.28 11.35 -13.42
CA ALA A 104 -8.97 10.34 -14.43
C ALA A 104 -8.20 10.95 -15.62
N ASP A 105 -7.17 11.75 -15.32
CA ASP A 105 -6.26 12.41 -16.26
C ASP A 105 -4.84 11.84 -16.06
N PRO A 106 -4.17 11.36 -17.12
CA PRO A 106 -2.78 10.92 -17.02
C PRO A 106 -1.81 12.00 -16.54
N THR A 107 -2.08 13.29 -16.79
CA THR A 107 -1.23 14.41 -16.34
C THR A 107 -1.26 14.50 -14.83
N ASP A 108 -2.44 14.61 -14.23
CA ASP A 108 -2.61 14.73 -12.78
C ASP A 108 -1.95 13.57 -12.03
N LEU A 109 -2.05 12.35 -12.57
CA LEU A 109 -1.44 11.17 -11.96
C LEU A 109 0.10 11.22 -12.04
N VAL A 110 0.67 11.59 -13.19
CA VAL A 110 2.13 11.70 -13.32
C VAL A 110 2.68 12.83 -12.44
N GLU A 111 2.01 13.98 -12.38
CA GLU A 111 2.37 15.08 -11.48
C GLU A 111 2.31 14.63 -10.02
N ALA A 112 1.24 13.94 -9.60
CA ALA A 112 1.13 13.43 -8.24
C ALA A 112 2.25 12.45 -7.86
N ILE A 113 2.67 11.60 -8.81
CA ILE A 113 3.81 10.68 -8.67
C ILE A 113 5.12 11.47 -8.52
N ASN A 114 5.33 12.49 -9.35
CA ASN A 114 6.53 13.33 -9.32
C ASN A 114 6.62 14.17 -8.03
N ASP A 115 5.53 14.81 -7.62
CA ASP A 115 5.42 15.60 -6.39
C ASP A 115 5.79 14.81 -5.14
N ARG A 116 5.53 13.50 -5.16
CA ARG A 116 5.85 12.59 -4.06
C ARG A 116 7.19 11.90 -4.23
N ALA A 117 7.90 12.16 -5.32
CA ALA A 117 9.20 11.62 -5.66
C ALA A 117 9.23 10.09 -5.58
N ILE A 118 8.22 9.42 -6.15
CA ILE A 118 8.14 7.96 -6.16
C ILE A 118 9.34 7.35 -6.88
N THR A 119 9.98 6.35 -6.26
CA THR A 119 11.16 5.67 -6.80
C THR A 119 10.91 4.19 -7.09
N ARG A 120 9.82 3.62 -6.56
CA ARG A 120 9.37 2.24 -6.81
C ARG A 120 7.88 2.28 -7.08
N LEU A 121 7.40 1.78 -8.22
CA LEU A 121 6.01 1.97 -8.64
C LEU A 121 5.30 0.65 -8.91
N ALA A 122 4.17 0.40 -8.28
CA ALA A 122 3.24 -0.67 -8.63
C ALA A 122 2.05 -0.10 -9.40
N VAL A 123 1.74 -0.71 -10.55
CA VAL A 123 0.60 -0.34 -11.41
C VAL A 123 -0.33 -1.53 -11.62
N PRO A 124 -1.65 -1.32 -11.74
CA PRO A 124 -2.58 -2.40 -12.03
C PRO A 124 -2.28 -3.04 -13.39
N GLN A 125 -2.59 -4.33 -13.51
CA GLN A 125 -2.54 -5.03 -14.78
C GLN A 125 -3.57 -4.45 -15.74
N GLY A 126 -3.10 -4.03 -16.91
CA GLY A 126 -3.92 -3.50 -17.98
C GLY A 126 -3.22 -3.59 -19.32
N GLU A 127 -3.77 -2.91 -20.31
CA GLU A 127 -3.20 -2.82 -21.64
C GLU A 127 -2.34 -1.54 -21.75
N PRO A 128 -1.05 -1.66 -22.11
CA PRO A 128 -0.18 -0.49 -22.23
C PRO A 128 -0.68 0.49 -23.29
N ARG A 129 -0.70 1.78 -22.95
CA ARG A 129 -1.05 2.86 -23.86
C ARG A 129 -0.04 3.97 -23.75
N HIS A 130 0.37 4.49 -24.90
CA HIS A 130 1.15 5.72 -24.90
C HIS A 130 0.28 6.86 -24.36
N LEU A 131 0.66 7.40 -23.21
CA LEU A 131 -0.01 8.57 -22.64
C LEU A 131 0.46 9.82 -23.36
N ASP A 132 -0.47 10.47 -24.05
CA ASP A 132 -0.30 11.85 -24.48
C ASP A 132 -0.58 12.74 -23.25
N LEU A 133 0.38 13.59 -22.91
CA LEU A 133 0.31 14.49 -21.76
C LEU A 133 0.17 15.91 -22.32
N PRO A 134 -1.08 16.41 -22.51
CA PRO A 134 -1.37 17.57 -23.35
C PRO A 134 -0.85 18.91 -22.79
N HIS A 135 -0.30 18.92 -21.58
CA HIS A 135 0.26 20.10 -20.93
C HIS A 135 1.59 20.53 -21.55
N GLN A 136 1.89 21.84 -21.52
CA GLN A 136 3.12 22.45 -22.04
C GLN A 136 4.41 21.77 -21.54
N TYR A 137 4.35 21.12 -20.37
CA TYR A 137 5.45 20.43 -19.70
C TYR A 137 5.21 18.91 -19.52
N GLY A 138 4.15 18.35 -20.11
CA GLY A 138 3.82 16.93 -19.96
C GLY A 138 4.95 15.99 -20.39
N TRP A 139 5.69 16.37 -21.44
CA TRP A 139 6.87 15.62 -21.89
C TRP A 139 7.97 15.55 -20.82
N SER A 140 8.21 16.63 -20.07
CA SER A 140 9.23 16.68 -19.01
C SER A 140 8.75 15.99 -17.72
N GLU A 141 7.45 16.02 -17.43
CA GLU A 141 6.88 15.29 -16.30
C GLU A 141 7.07 13.78 -16.47
N ARG A 142 6.78 13.26 -17.66
CA ARG A 142 7.00 11.84 -17.98
C ARG A 142 8.47 11.44 -17.87
N GLN A 143 9.38 12.23 -18.43
CA GLN A 143 10.81 11.96 -18.36
C GLN A 143 11.33 12.00 -16.92
N SER A 144 10.84 12.95 -16.11
CA SER A 144 11.20 13.06 -14.70
C SER A 144 10.74 11.85 -13.88
N ALA A 145 9.56 11.31 -14.19
CA ALA A 145 9.07 10.09 -13.56
C ALA A 145 9.89 8.88 -14.00
N GLU A 146 10.17 8.74 -15.30
CA GLU A 146 10.95 7.64 -15.87
C GLU A 146 12.37 7.58 -15.30
N ASP A 147 13.06 8.72 -15.20
CA ASP A 147 14.41 8.83 -14.66
C ASP A 147 14.47 8.49 -13.16
N ARG A 148 13.44 8.89 -12.40
CA ARG A 148 13.40 8.68 -10.94
C ARG A 148 12.99 7.27 -10.53
N ILE A 149 12.07 6.65 -11.26
CA ILE A 149 11.55 5.32 -10.91
C ILE A 149 12.62 4.28 -11.24
N SER A 150 13.18 3.66 -10.21
CA SER A 150 14.25 2.66 -10.35
C SER A 150 13.71 1.25 -10.59
N SER A 151 12.54 0.91 -10.04
CA SER A 151 11.85 -0.34 -10.40
C SER A 151 10.35 -0.19 -10.41
N ALA A 152 9.70 -0.98 -11.26
CA ALA A 152 8.26 -0.98 -11.39
C ALA A 152 7.68 -2.39 -11.51
N TYR A 153 6.43 -2.53 -11.07
CA TYR A 153 5.73 -3.81 -10.96
C TYR A 153 4.31 -3.71 -11.49
N VAL A 154 3.86 -4.75 -12.17
CA VAL A 154 2.45 -4.97 -12.44
C VAL A 154 1.88 -5.86 -11.34
N TYR A 155 0.73 -5.46 -10.81
CA TYR A 155 -0.06 -6.25 -9.87
C TYR A 155 -1.49 -6.46 -10.38
N SER A 156 -2.24 -7.37 -9.77
CA SER A 156 -3.69 -7.51 -10.00
C SER A 156 -4.42 -7.30 -8.68
N PRO A 157 -5.59 -6.65 -8.65
CA PRO A 157 -6.46 -6.59 -7.46
C PRO A 157 -6.78 -7.97 -6.86
N THR A 158 -6.69 -9.04 -7.67
CA THR A 158 -6.91 -10.43 -7.25
C THR A 158 -5.68 -11.12 -6.67
N GLY A 159 -4.50 -10.47 -6.72
CA GLY A 159 -3.23 -11.09 -6.34
C GLY A 159 -2.61 -12.01 -7.39
N ARG A 160 -3.22 -12.13 -8.58
CA ARG A 160 -2.74 -12.98 -9.68
C ARG A 160 -2.60 -12.20 -10.98
N VAL A 161 -1.37 -12.04 -11.46
CA VAL A 161 -1.10 -11.45 -12.78
C VAL A 161 -0.92 -12.55 -13.82
N ARG A 162 -1.13 -12.19 -15.10
CA ARG A 162 -0.81 -13.04 -16.25
C ARG A 162 0.70 -13.00 -16.49
N GLY A 163 1.32 -14.16 -16.73
CA GLY A 163 2.75 -14.27 -17.01
C GLY A 163 3.65 -13.69 -15.90
N PRO A 164 3.51 -14.14 -14.64
CA PRO A 164 4.31 -13.62 -13.54
C PRO A 164 5.78 -14.02 -13.67
N ASP A 165 6.66 -13.12 -13.29
CA ASP A 165 8.10 -13.36 -13.15
C ASP A 165 8.61 -13.12 -11.72
N LEU A 166 7.73 -12.66 -10.82
CA LEU A 166 7.97 -12.47 -9.41
C LEU A 166 6.78 -13.03 -8.61
N ILE A 167 7.07 -13.87 -7.62
CA ILE A 167 6.09 -14.46 -6.71
C ILE A 167 6.50 -14.13 -5.28
N LEU A 168 5.57 -13.58 -4.50
CA LEU A 168 5.71 -13.40 -3.06
C LEU A 168 4.79 -14.37 -2.32
N ARG A 169 5.32 -14.98 -1.26
CA ARG A 169 4.59 -15.90 -0.40
C ARG A 169 4.71 -15.42 1.03
N ALA A 170 3.60 -15.35 1.74
CA ALA A 170 3.62 -15.21 3.18
C ALA A 170 4.17 -16.51 3.80
N THR A 171 5.04 -16.37 4.80
CA THR A 171 5.49 -17.50 5.65
C THR A 171 4.91 -17.41 7.06
N SER A 172 4.11 -16.37 7.31
CA SER A 172 3.58 -15.98 8.60
C SER A 172 2.19 -15.40 8.39
N THR A 173 1.19 -15.87 9.15
CA THR A 173 -0.20 -15.37 9.05
C THR A 173 -0.33 -13.90 9.40
N ARG A 174 0.68 -13.35 10.07
CA ARG A 174 0.82 -11.94 10.44
C ARG A 174 0.74 -10.98 9.26
N THR A 175 1.06 -11.42 8.05
CA THR A 175 0.92 -10.61 6.83
C THR A 175 -0.55 -10.32 6.49
N GLU A 176 -1.49 -11.14 6.96
CA GLU A 176 -2.90 -11.02 6.62
C GLU A 176 -3.68 -10.08 7.54
N ASP A 177 -3.27 -9.87 8.80
CA ASP A 177 -3.99 -9.05 9.79
C ASP A 177 -4.41 -7.67 9.22
N ASN A 178 -3.51 -7.02 8.50
CA ASN A 178 -3.75 -5.68 7.96
C ASN A 178 -4.62 -5.69 6.72
N CYS A 179 -4.55 -6.76 5.92
CA CYS A 179 -5.47 -6.97 4.81
C CYS A 179 -6.88 -7.22 5.35
N ASP A 180 -7.00 -8.06 6.38
CA ASP A 180 -8.27 -8.39 7.01
C ASP A 180 -8.94 -7.17 7.61
N GLN A 181 -8.17 -6.34 8.31
CA GLN A 181 -8.67 -5.09 8.89
C GLN A 181 -9.04 -4.06 7.81
N THR A 182 -8.34 -4.03 6.67
CA THR A 182 -8.67 -3.14 5.55
C THR A 182 -9.99 -3.54 4.88
N VAL A 183 -10.19 -4.83 4.61
CA VAL A 183 -11.41 -5.32 3.95
C VAL A 183 -12.60 -5.23 4.90
N ASN A 184 -12.42 -5.61 6.18
CA ASN A 184 -13.47 -5.64 7.20
C ASN A 184 -13.45 -4.39 8.10
N VAL A 185 -13.12 -3.23 7.55
CA VAL A 185 -13.00 -1.98 8.33
C VAL A 185 -14.29 -1.63 9.07
N GLU A 186 -15.47 -1.99 8.54
CA GLU A 186 -16.74 -1.75 9.22
C GLU A 186 -16.83 -2.49 10.56
N SER A 187 -16.47 -3.77 10.60
CA SER A 187 -16.47 -4.56 11.84
C SER A 187 -15.55 -3.95 12.90
N LEU A 188 -14.41 -3.40 12.46
CA LEU A 188 -13.49 -2.67 13.34
C LEU A 188 -14.14 -1.38 13.88
N LEU A 189 -14.82 -0.63 13.01
CA LEU A 189 -15.52 0.60 13.41
C LEU A 189 -16.65 0.32 14.40
N VAL A 190 -17.47 -0.69 14.15
CA VAL A 190 -18.58 -1.08 15.03
C VAL A 190 -18.07 -1.55 16.40
N ASP A 191 -16.96 -2.31 16.45
CA ASP A 191 -16.36 -2.69 17.74
C ASP A 191 -15.91 -1.46 18.53
N ILE A 192 -15.33 -0.46 17.86
CA ILE A 192 -14.88 0.78 18.51
C ILE A 192 -16.06 1.65 18.96
N GLU A 193 -17.09 1.81 18.12
CA GLU A 193 -18.29 2.61 18.42
C GLU A 193 -19.10 2.06 19.60
N ASN A 194 -19.01 0.76 19.87
CA ASN A 194 -19.68 0.11 21.00
C ASN A 194 -18.90 0.17 22.32
N LYS A 195 -17.66 0.68 22.33
CA LYS A 195 -16.86 0.83 23.56
C LYS A 195 -17.24 2.09 24.31
N THR A 196 -17.24 1.99 25.63
CA THR A 196 -17.34 3.12 26.56
C THR A 196 -16.06 3.98 26.54
N ASP A 197 -16.15 5.22 27.02
CA ASP A 197 -14.97 6.10 27.15
C ASP A 197 -13.86 5.48 28.01
N GLU A 198 -14.22 4.69 29.04
CA GLU A 198 -13.29 3.96 29.89
C GLU A 198 -12.56 2.86 29.11
N GLU A 199 -13.30 2.08 28.31
CA GLU A 199 -12.73 1.03 27.45
C GLU A 199 -11.86 1.61 26.33
N LEU A 200 -12.26 2.74 25.73
CA LEU A 200 -11.45 3.44 24.74
C LEU A 200 -10.18 4.03 25.35
N THR A 201 -10.26 4.56 26.57
CA THR A 201 -9.09 5.05 27.32
C THR A 201 -8.14 3.90 27.65
N ALA A 202 -8.67 2.76 28.10
CA ALA A 202 -7.89 1.55 28.35
C ALA A 202 -7.24 1.03 27.05
N LEU A 203 -7.97 0.98 25.95
CA LEU A 203 -7.46 0.59 24.63
C LEU A 203 -6.33 1.52 24.17
N ALA A 204 -6.52 2.83 24.28
CA ALA A 204 -5.49 3.81 23.95
C ALA A 204 -4.22 3.63 24.80
N ALA A 205 -4.36 3.19 26.06
CA ALA A 205 -3.22 2.87 26.92
C ALA A 205 -2.49 1.57 26.53
N THR A 206 -3.14 0.67 25.78
CA THR A 206 -2.50 -0.56 25.24
C THR A 206 -1.84 -0.37 23.88
N LEU A 207 -2.17 0.71 23.16
CA LEU A 207 -1.51 1.03 21.91
C LEU A 207 -0.02 1.26 22.19
N PRO A 208 0.89 0.71 21.35
CA PRO A 208 2.31 0.72 21.65
C PRO A 208 2.75 2.15 21.93
N PRO A 209 3.52 2.36 23.01
CA PRO A 209 3.90 3.67 23.44
C PRO A 209 4.84 4.26 22.39
N TYR A 210 4.31 5.08 21.48
CA TYR A 210 5.09 6.24 21.08
C TYR A 210 5.42 7.10 22.33
N SER A 211 4.70 6.91 23.44
CA SER A 211 4.95 7.49 24.77
C SER A 211 6.26 7.08 25.45
N GLY A 212 7.10 6.24 24.83
CA GLY A 212 8.49 6.00 25.25
C GLY A 212 9.51 6.96 24.63
N PHE A 213 9.09 7.82 23.68
CA PHE A 213 9.99 8.72 22.98
C PHE A 213 9.88 10.15 23.52
N PRO A 214 10.98 10.76 23.99
CA PRO A 214 10.97 12.08 24.63
C PRO A 214 10.47 13.23 23.72
N HIS A 215 10.28 12.96 22.43
CA HIS A 215 9.85 13.94 21.43
C HIS A 215 8.58 13.55 20.68
N VAL A 216 7.89 12.47 21.09
CA VAL A 216 6.62 12.07 20.47
C VAL A 216 5.51 12.19 21.51
N ARG A 217 4.48 12.97 21.18
CA ARG A 217 3.28 13.06 22.01
C ARG A 217 2.65 11.67 22.12
N PRO A 218 2.26 11.21 23.31
CA PRO A 218 1.49 9.98 23.46
C PRO A 218 0.26 10.00 22.55
N TYR A 219 -0.01 8.87 21.90
CA TYR A 219 -1.28 8.67 21.20
C TYR A 219 -2.41 8.77 22.22
N CYS A 220 -3.45 9.55 21.91
CA CYS A 220 -4.56 9.77 22.84
C CYS A 220 -5.92 9.44 22.21
N LEU A 221 -6.96 9.41 23.04
CA LEU A 221 -8.33 9.15 22.61
C LEU A 221 -8.76 10.04 21.44
N THR A 222 -8.40 11.32 21.43
CA THR A 222 -8.68 12.24 20.33
C THR A 222 -8.08 11.77 19.00
N ASP A 223 -6.84 11.26 19.00
CA ASP A 223 -6.22 10.72 17.78
C ASP A 223 -6.99 9.50 17.28
N HIS A 224 -7.44 8.66 18.22
CA HIS A 224 -8.25 7.48 17.93
C HIS A 224 -9.60 7.84 17.31
N LEU A 225 -10.31 8.82 17.88
CA LEU A 225 -11.60 9.28 17.35
C LEU A 225 -11.47 9.95 15.98
N VAL A 226 -10.39 10.70 15.73
CA VAL A 226 -10.11 11.26 14.39
C VAL A 226 -9.87 10.14 13.37
N THR A 227 -9.16 9.09 13.78
CA THR A 227 -8.91 7.90 12.95
C THR A 227 -10.23 7.22 12.57
N VAL A 228 -11.09 6.93 13.56
CA VAL A 228 -12.43 6.34 13.38
C VAL A 228 -13.30 7.20 12.47
N ALA A 229 -13.37 8.51 12.71
CA ALA A 229 -14.18 9.42 11.90
C ALA A 229 -13.71 9.47 10.43
N THR A 230 -12.39 9.43 10.21
CA THR A 230 -11.79 9.41 8.85
C THR A 230 -12.19 8.14 8.12
N SER A 231 -12.01 6.97 8.74
CA SER A 231 -12.39 5.69 8.15
C SER A 231 -13.90 5.58 7.91
N ARG A 232 -14.73 6.06 8.85
CA ARG A 232 -16.20 6.07 8.73
C ARG A 232 -16.65 6.90 7.52
N ALA A 233 -16.05 8.09 7.31
CA ALA A 233 -16.40 8.97 6.20
C ALA A 233 -16.12 8.36 4.82
N ARG A 234 -15.22 7.38 4.75
CA ARG A 234 -14.81 6.70 3.51
C ARG A 234 -15.38 5.30 3.35
N LEU A 235 -16.19 4.83 4.30
CA LEU A 235 -16.76 3.48 4.26
C LEU A 235 -17.58 3.24 2.98
N SER A 236 -18.31 4.27 2.53
CA SER A 236 -19.16 4.23 1.33
C SER A 236 -18.40 4.27 0.00
N GLU A 237 -17.07 4.45 0.00
CA GLU A 237 -16.26 4.39 -1.24
C GLU A 237 -16.28 2.99 -1.88
N VAL A 238 -16.57 1.95 -1.09
CA VAL A 238 -16.65 0.56 -1.54
C VAL A 238 -17.92 -0.08 -0.99
N PRO A 239 -18.87 -0.46 -1.87
CA PRO A 239 -20.10 -1.16 -1.49
C PRO A 239 -19.84 -2.50 -0.80
N ASP A 240 -20.77 -2.93 0.06
CA ASP A 240 -20.62 -4.14 0.89
C ASP A 240 -20.52 -5.43 0.07
N ASP A 241 -21.29 -5.53 -1.03
CA ASP A 241 -21.23 -6.66 -1.95
C ASP A 241 -19.86 -6.75 -2.64
N VAL A 242 -19.28 -5.60 -2.98
CA VAL A 242 -17.91 -5.51 -3.52
C VAL A 242 -16.87 -5.91 -2.47
N ARG A 243 -17.01 -5.47 -1.21
CA ARG A 243 -16.13 -5.90 -0.11
C ARG A 243 -16.21 -7.40 0.13
N ALA A 244 -17.42 -7.97 0.10
CA ALA A 244 -17.64 -9.40 0.27
C ALA A 244 -16.96 -10.21 -0.86
N ALA A 245 -17.06 -9.76 -2.11
CA ALA A 245 -16.37 -10.39 -3.24
C ALA A 245 -14.84 -10.31 -3.10
N ILE A 246 -14.31 -9.17 -2.65
CA ILE A 246 -12.86 -8.99 -2.38
C ILE A 246 -12.41 -9.93 -1.25
N TRP A 247 -13.21 -10.06 -0.19
CA TRP A 247 -12.95 -10.96 0.92
C TRP A 247 -12.91 -12.43 0.47
N GLU A 248 -13.88 -12.86 -0.34
CA GLU A 248 -13.93 -14.21 -0.91
C GLU A 248 -12.70 -14.47 -1.79
N GLY A 249 -12.37 -13.54 -2.69
CA GLY A 249 -11.19 -13.64 -3.55
C GLY A 249 -9.89 -13.70 -2.75
N ARG A 250 -9.75 -12.87 -1.71
CA ARG A 250 -8.58 -12.90 -0.82
C ARG A 250 -8.48 -14.22 -0.06
N THR A 251 -9.60 -14.76 0.41
CA THR A 251 -9.65 -16.05 1.09
C THR A 251 -9.20 -17.18 0.17
N ALA A 252 -9.68 -17.19 -1.09
CA ALA A 252 -9.28 -18.17 -2.10
C ALA A 252 -7.79 -18.08 -2.50
N LEU A 253 -7.16 -16.91 -2.29
CA LEU A 253 -5.74 -16.69 -2.57
C LEU A 253 -4.81 -17.35 -1.53
N ARG A 254 -5.34 -17.73 -0.37
CA ARG A 254 -4.59 -18.25 0.77
C ARG A 254 -4.50 -19.77 0.71
N ASP A 255 -3.32 -20.29 1.04
CA ASP A 255 -3.12 -21.70 1.38
C ASP A 255 -2.73 -21.79 2.85
N ASN A 256 -3.51 -22.52 3.66
CA ASN A 256 -3.35 -22.59 5.11
C ASN A 256 -3.26 -21.21 5.81
N GLY A 257 -4.04 -20.23 5.31
CA GLY A 257 -4.06 -18.86 5.84
C GLY A 257 -2.88 -17.99 5.38
N LEU A 258 -2.00 -18.50 4.52
CA LEU A 258 -0.87 -17.75 3.98
C LEU A 258 -1.16 -17.35 2.53
N ALA A 259 -1.15 -16.05 2.26
CA ALA A 259 -1.34 -15.58 0.90
C ALA A 259 -0.11 -15.88 0.04
N VAL A 260 -0.37 -16.15 -1.23
CA VAL A 260 0.63 -16.12 -2.30
C VAL A 260 0.17 -15.04 -3.25
N GLU A 261 1.06 -14.20 -3.74
CA GLU A 261 0.79 -13.13 -4.72
C GLU A 261 1.81 -13.19 -5.83
N SER A 262 1.42 -12.76 -7.03
CA SER A 262 2.26 -12.82 -8.21
C SER A 262 2.26 -11.48 -8.92
N TYR A 263 3.41 -11.13 -9.49
CA TYR A 263 3.71 -9.83 -10.06
C TYR A 263 4.50 -9.99 -11.36
N ARG A 264 4.50 -8.94 -12.19
CA ARG A 264 5.49 -8.78 -13.27
C ARG A 264 6.41 -7.64 -12.93
N ARG A 265 7.72 -7.83 -13.01
CA ARG A 265 8.68 -6.72 -13.05
C ARG A 265 8.68 -6.16 -14.45
N ILE A 266 8.64 -4.83 -14.55
CA ILE A 266 8.59 -4.12 -15.82
C ILE A 266 9.50 -2.91 -15.80
N ALA A 267 9.86 -2.43 -16.98
CA ALA A 267 10.63 -1.19 -17.09
C ALA A 267 9.76 0.01 -16.65
N PRO A 268 10.36 1.07 -16.07
CA PRO A 268 9.63 2.28 -15.67
C PRO A 268 8.75 2.84 -16.79
N ILE A 269 9.28 2.90 -18.02
CA ILE A 269 8.52 3.37 -19.19
C ILE A 269 7.29 2.53 -19.51
N GLU A 270 7.34 1.21 -19.29
CA GLU A 270 6.17 0.33 -19.45
C GLU A 270 5.13 0.61 -18.36
N ALA A 271 5.58 0.88 -17.12
CA ALA A 271 4.68 1.21 -16.02
C ALA A 271 3.95 2.53 -16.25
N LEU A 272 4.65 3.53 -16.79
CA LEU A 272 4.05 4.80 -17.18
C LEU A 272 2.98 4.62 -18.28
N ASN A 273 3.09 3.60 -19.14
CA ASN A 273 2.06 3.30 -20.13
C ASN A 273 0.83 2.58 -19.54
N LEU A 274 0.86 2.17 -18.27
CA LEU A 274 -0.21 1.42 -17.58
C LEU A 274 -0.95 2.27 -16.54
N LEU A 275 -0.64 3.55 -16.42
CA LEU A 275 -1.19 4.40 -15.35
C LEU A 275 -2.71 4.61 -15.44
N MET A 276 -3.29 4.52 -16.63
CA MET A 276 -4.71 4.81 -16.84
C MET A 276 -5.56 3.54 -16.96
N PRO A 277 -6.75 3.50 -16.35
CA PRO A 277 -7.67 2.37 -16.47
C PRO A 277 -8.15 2.20 -17.91
N PRO A 278 -8.45 0.96 -18.36
CA PRO A 278 -8.98 0.72 -19.70
C PRO A 278 -10.22 1.60 -19.98
N THR A 279 -10.29 2.12 -21.20
CA THR A 279 -11.44 2.91 -21.71
C THR A 279 -12.64 2.04 -22.00
#